data_AF-A0A258HQ50-F1
#
_entry.id   AF-A0A258HQ50-F1
#
_cell.length_a   1.000
_cell.length_b   1.000
_cell.length_c   1.000
_cell.angle_alpha   90.00
_cell.angle_beta   90.00
_cell.angle_gamma   90.00
#
_symmetry.space_group_name_H-M   'P 1'
#
loop_
_entity.id
_entity.type
_entity.pdbx_description
1 polymer ?
#
loop_
_entity_poly.entity_id
_entity_poly.type
_entity_poly.pdbx_seq_one_letter_code
_entity_poly.pdbx_strand_id
1 'polypeptide(L)' 'LEGEGLVAFRYLDVNPNGSLRDIAGLRNERGNVVGLMPHPEHAIEPGFGPNTPAAMRSGVDGLTFFTSVIKQSVLS' A
#
# COMPACT_ATOMS: atom_id res chain seq x y z
N LEU A 1 12.78 5.57 12.94
CA LEU A 1 11.55 5.17 12.21
C LEU A 1 10.33 6.04 12.53
N GLU A 2 9.68 5.90 13.69
CA GLU A 2 8.43 6.65 13.97
C GLU A 2 8.66 8.15 14.06
N GLY A 3 9.64 8.59 14.85
CA GLY A 3 10.00 10.00 14.99
C GLY A 3 10.63 10.63 13.73
N GLU A 4 10.94 9.80 12.73
CA GLU A 4 11.56 10.24 11.46
C GLU A 4 10.52 10.35 10.33
N GLY A 5 9.25 10.00 10.57
CA GLY A 5 8.19 10.06 9.55
C GLY A 5 8.43 9.13 8.35
N LEU A 6 9.07 7.99 8.59
CA LEU A 6 9.42 7.00 7.55
C LEU A 6 8.38 5.88 7.39
N VAL A 7 7.40 5.77 8.31
CA VAL A 7 6.33 4.78 8.22
C VAL A 7 5.31 5.23 7.18
N ALA A 8 5.15 4.41 6.12
CA ALA A 8 4.23 4.70 5.02
C ALA A 8 2.89 3.97 5.17
N PHE A 9 2.90 2.75 5.70
CA PHE A 9 1.70 1.93 5.84
C PHE A 9 1.67 1.18 7.17
N ARG A 10 0.46 0.99 7.70
CA ARG A 10 0.18 0.09 8.82
C ARG A 10 -0.96 -0.86 8.52
N TYR A 11 -0.92 -2.04 9.11
CA TYR A 11 -2.10 -2.89 9.24
C TYR A 11 -3.06 -2.27 10.26
N LEU A 12 -4.35 -2.22 9.92
CA LEU A 12 -5.38 -1.61 10.79
C LEU A 12 -6.10 -2.64 11.67
N ASP A 13 -6.42 -3.82 11.13
CA ASP A 13 -7.21 -4.84 11.84
C ASP A 13 -6.34 -6.03 12.27
N VAL A 14 -5.72 -6.70 11.30
CA VAL A 14 -4.92 -7.90 11.53
C VAL A 14 -3.54 -7.70 10.95
N ASN A 15 -2.53 -7.89 11.79
CA ASN A 15 -1.14 -7.91 11.39
C ASN A 15 -0.71 -9.36 11.08
N PRO A 16 -0.60 -9.74 9.79
CA PRO A 16 -0.43 -11.14 9.40
C PRO A 16 0.98 -11.69 9.67
N ASN A 17 1.94 -10.82 9.94
CA ASN A 17 3.35 -11.19 10.09
C ASN A 17 3.94 -10.80 11.46
N GLY A 18 3.13 -10.25 12.37
CA GLY A 18 3.59 -9.86 13.70
C GLY A 18 4.60 -8.72 13.71
N SER A 19 4.65 -7.91 12.65
CA SER A 19 5.52 -6.73 12.57
C SER A 19 5.31 -5.78 13.76
N LEU A 20 6.40 -5.20 14.28
CA LEU A 20 6.31 -4.27 15.40
C LEU A 20 5.47 -3.04 15.03
N ARG A 21 4.51 -2.70 15.89
CA ARG A 21 3.58 -1.56 15.72
C ARG A 21 2.82 -1.60 14.39
N ASP A 22 2.57 -2.80 13.90
CA ASP A 22 1.76 -3.05 12.70
C ASP A 22 2.33 -2.40 11.42
N ILE A 23 3.63 -2.14 11.38
CA ILE A 23 4.28 -1.48 10.23
C ILE A 23 4.25 -2.43 9.02
N ALA A 24 3.53 -2.01 7.98
CA ALA A 24 3.36 -2.76 6.74
C ALA A 24 4.26 -2.24 5.59
N GLY A 25 4.82 -1.03 5.73
CA GLY A 25 5.73 -0.46 4.74
C GLY A 25 6.44 0.80 5.22
N LEU A 26 7.62 1.03 4.67
CA LEU A 26 8.50 2.15 4.98
C LEU A 26 8.89 2.88 3.69
N ARG A 27 9.20 4.17 3.81
CA ARG A 27 9.87 4.93 2.75
C ARG A 27 11.29 5.29 3.16
N ASN A 28 12.15 5.55 2.18
CA ASN A 28 13.44 6.19 2.45
C ASN A 28 13.26 7.67 2.85
N GLU A 29 14.31 8.25 3.44
CA GLU A 29 14.31 9.66 3.89
C GLU A 29 13.93 10.63 2.77
N ARG A 30 14.48 10.42 1.57
CA ARG A 30 14.20 11.21 0.36
C ARG A 30 12.76 11.10 -0.13
N GLY A 31 12.02 10.06 0.29
CA GLY A 31 10.62 9.84 -0.08
C GLY A 31 10.39 9.36 -1.51
N ASN A 32 11.41 8.84 -2.19
CA ASN A 32 11.32 8.36 -3.56
C ASN A 32 11.47 6.83 -3.70
N VAL A 33 11.66 6.12 -2.59
CA VAL A 33 11.66 4.66 -2.53
C VAL A 33 10.75 4.22 -1.40
N VAL A 34 9.86 3.26 -1.68
CA VAL A 34 8.95 2.65 -0.71
C VAL A 34 9.15 1.14 -0.74
N GLY A 35 9.37 0.54 0.43
CA GLY A 35 9.32 -0.90 0.65
C GLY A 35 8.01 -1.27 1.35
N LEU A 36 7.35 -2.32 0.88
CA LEU A 36 6.00 -2.71 1.32
C LEU A 36 5.87 -4.23 1.36
N MET A 37 5.18 -4.73 2.39
CA MET A 37 4.74 -6.12 2.51
C MET A 37 3.38 -6.43 1.85
N PRO A 38 2.33 -5.56 1.89
CA PRO A 38 1.09 -5.86 1.17
C PRO A 38 1.33 -5.87 -0.34
N HIS A 39 0.51 -6.59 -1.11
CA HIS A 39 0.66 -6.71 -2.57
C HIS A 39 -0.39 -5.86 -3.32
N PRO A 40 -0.19 -4.53 -3.47
CA PRO A 40 -1.14 -3.66 -4.18
C PRO A 40 -1.31 -4.07 -5.66
N GLU A 41 -0.31 -4.72 -6.26
CA GLU A 41 -0.38 -5.25 -7.62
C GLU A 41 -1.46 -6.32 -7.81
N HIS A 42 -1.85 -7.04 -6.74
CA HIS A 42 -2.95 -8.00 -6.81
C HIS A 42 -4.33 -7.33 -6.80
N ALA A 43 -4.40 -6.04 -6.45
CA ALA A 43 -5.64 -5.28 -6.33
C ALA A 43 -5.70 -4.14 -7.36
N ILE A 44 -5.36 -4.42 -8.62
CA ILE A 44 -5.46 -3.44 -9.73
C ILE A 44 -6.63 -3.70 -10.68
N GLU A 45 -7.21 -4.90 -10.63
CA GLU A 45 -8.26 -5.34 -11.55
C GLU A 45 -9.30 -6.19 -10.81
N PRO A 46 -10.61 -6.02 -11.09
CA PRO A 46 -11.63 -6.91 -10.58
C PRO A 46 -11.37 -8.36 -10.99
N GLY A 47 -11.64 -9.30 -10.09
CA GLY A 47 -11.34 -10.71 -10.27
C GLY A 47 -9.99 -11.13 -9.67
N PHE A 48 -9.13 -10.21 -9.25
CA PHE A 48 -7.81 -10.52 -8.67
C PHE A 48 -7.61 -10.02 -7.24
N GLY A 49 -8.23 -8.90 -6.87
CA GLY A 49 -8.05 -8.25 -5.57
C GLY A 49 -8.82 -8.85 -4.41
N PRO A 50 -8.89 -8.15 -3.26
CA PRO A 50 -9.66 -8.60 -2.10
C PRO A 50 -11.17 -8.55 -2.35
N ASN A 51 -11.92 -9.24 -1.50
CA ASN A 51 -13.39 -9.12 -1.49
C ASN A 51 -13.79 -7.74 -0.99
N THR A 52 -14.84 -7.17 -1.58
CA THR A 52 -15.49 -5.96 -1.08
C THR A 52 -16.96 -6.25 -0.78
N PRO A 53 -17.70 -5.34 -0.13
CA PRO A 53 -19.14 -5.52 0.08
C PRO A 53 -19.93 -5.67 -1.24
N ALA A 54 -19.38 -5.21 -2.37
CA ALA A 54 -20.02 -5.30 -3.67
C ALA A 54 -19.91 -6.70 -4.29
N ALA A 55 -18.73 -7.33 -4.27
CA ALA A 55 -18.51 -8.65 -4.83
C ALA A 55 -17.24 -9.33 -4.30
N MET A 56 -17.11 -10.63 -4.60
CA MET A 56 -15.87 -11.38 -4.40
C MET A 56 -14.79 -10.88 -5.36
N ARG A 57 -13.56 -10.73 -4.85
CA ARG A 57 -12.37 -10.29 -5.59
C ARG A 57 -12.52 -8.99 -6.40
N SER A 58 -13.39 -8.07 -5.98
CA SER A 58 -13.65 -6.82 -6.69
C SER A 58 -12.85 -5.60 -6.19
N GLY A 59 -11.97 -5.78 -5.19
CA GLY A 59 -11.16 -4.69 -4.66
C GLY A 59 -10.08 -4.25 -5.65
N VAL A 60 -9.98 -2.93 -5.89
CA VAL A 60 -9.06 -2.33 -6.86
C VAL A 60 -8.22 -1.19 -6.27
N ASP A 61 -8.09 -1.14 -4.94
CA ASP A 61 -7.43 -0.04 -4.24
C ASP A 61 -5.95 0.12 -4.60
N GLY A 62 -5.31 -0.94 -5.13
CA GLY A 62 -3.96 -0.92 -5.66
C GLY A 62 -3.77 0.04 -6.85
N LEU A 63 -4.82 0.32 -7.62
CA LEU A 63 -4.75 1.33 -8.70
C LEU A 63 -4.33 2.71 -8.18
N THR A 64 -4.83 3.10 -7.01
CA THR A 64 -4.48 4.40 -6.41
C THR A 64 -2.98 4.49 -6.12
N PHE A 65 -2.37 3.38 -5.70
CA PHE A 65 -0.93 3.31 -5.44
C PHE A 65 -0.13 3.64 -6.71
N PHE A 66 -0.36 2.91 -7.81
CA PHE A 66 0.41 3.11 -9.04
C PHE A 66 0.08 4.41 -9.77
N THR A 67 -1.20 4.81 -9.80
CA THR A 67 -1.59 6.06 -10.45
C THR A 67 -1.04 7.29 -9.73
N SER A 68 -0.81 7.23 -8.41
CA SER A 68 -0.15 8.32 -7.68
C SER A 68 1.28 8.59 -8.16
N VAL A 69 2.05 7.52 -8.44
CA VAL A 69 3.43 7.63 -8.95
C VAL A 69 3.46 8.24 -10.35
N ILE A 70 2.53 7.85 -11.21
CA ILE A 70 2.40 8.40 -12.57
C ILE A 70 2.05 9.89 -12.48
N LYS A 71 1.04 10.25 -11.66
CA LYS A 71 0.65 11.66 -11.46
C LYS A 71 1.82 12.49 -10.95
N GLN A 72 2.58 11.99 -9.97
CA GLN A 72 3.74 12.70 -9.45
C GLN A 72 4.82 12.89 -10.53
N SER A 73 5.10 11.87 -11.34
CA SER A 73 6.15 11.92 -12.37
C SER A 73 5.78 12.80 -13.58
N VAL A 74 4.49 12.98 -13.87
CA VAL A 74 4.01 13.83 -14.98
C VAL A 74 3.86 15.29 -14.54
N LEU A 75 3.72 15.55 -13.23
CA LEU A 75 3.58 16.89 -12.66
C LEU A 75 4.89 17.48 -12.12
N SER A 76 5.99 16.71 -12.13
CA SER A 76 7.33 17.11 -11.71
C SER A 76 8.18 17.59 -12.88
#